data_AF-A0A2D6E4Z5-F1
#
_entry.id   AF-A0A2D6E4Z5-F1
#
_cell.length_a   1.000
_cell.length_b   1.000
_cell.length_c   1.000
_cell.angle_alpha   90.00
_cell.angle_beta   90.00
_cell.angle_gamma   90.00
#
_symmetry.space_group_name_H-M   'P 1'
#
loop_
_entity.id
_entity.type
_entity.pdbx_description
1 polymer ?
#
loop_
_entity_poly.entity_id
_entity_poly.type
_entity_poly.pdbx_seq_one_letter_code
_entity_poly.pdbx_strand_id
1 'polypeptide(L)'
;MIKKKIVRRRRRKSGRKPYFGKDAHEAIVRYQGLDEIEDKNKVYIEEILPAFNKLAENLIFMHGFAKSPDKYESLKADCVSFLYETLGKFDASRGSKAFSYFNVVAKNWLIIQSKKATKHRSRVVSLDDTDSLSASDRAMIESYSIVPPPEITMLKKECMDELFALMKEIRTRLKSENEIACIDAIITLFTKIDDLDLLNKRAVFVYMRDLSNLNPKQLSVAMSSIRKHYRDLVKNEKYDIFLWS
;
A
#
# COMPACT_ATOMS: atom_id res chain seq x y z
N MET A 1 -17.71 35.50 15.22
CA MET A 1 -16.75 34.40 15.40
C MET A 1 -17.50 33.09 15.66
N ILE A 2 -17.59 32.18 14.68
CA ILE A 2 -18.33 30.92 14.82
C ILE A 2 -17.38 29.84 15.35
N LYS A 3 -17.53 29.46 16.63
CA LYS A 3 -16.78 28.36 17.24
C LYS A 3 -17.25 27.02 16.63
N LYS A 4 -16.41 26.36 15.84
CA LYS A 4 -16.67 25.00 15.32
C LYS A 4 -16.80 24.02 16.49
N LYS A 5 -17.99 23.41 16.62
CA LYS A 5 -18.30 22.38 17.62
C LYS A 5 -17.56 21.09 17.25
N ILE A 6 -16.52 20.72 18.01
CA ILE A 6 -15.81 19.45 17.84
C ILE A 6 -16.73 18.33 18.33
N VAL A 7 -17.35 17.61 17.40
CA VAL A 7 -18.16 16.43 17.70
C VAL A 7 -17.22 15.30 18.15
N ARG A 8 -17.07 15.11 19.46
CA ARG A 8 -16.38 13.93 20.01
C ARG A 8 -17.21 12.68 19.70
N ARG A 9 -16.68 11.76 18.89
CA ARG A 9 -17.28 10.44 18.65
C ARG A 9 -17.52 9.74 20.00
N ARG A 10 -18.78 9.38 20.29
CA ARG A 10 -19.14 8.55 21.46
C ARG A 10 -18.37 7.22 21.38
N ARG A 11 -17.50 6.96 22.36
CA ARG A 11 -16.88 5.64 22.54
C ARG A 11 -17.98 4.64 22.89
N ARG A 12 -18.18 3.62 22.05
CA ARG A 12 -19.03 2.48 22.38
C ARG A 12 -18.46 1.81 23.64
N LYS A 13 -19.29 1.58 24.66
CA LYS A 13 -18.90 0.79 25.84
C LYS A 13 -18.60 -0.64 25.37
N SER A 14 -17.32 -1.00 25.36
CA SER A 14 -16.88 -2.36 25.06
C SER A 14 -17.11 -3.23 26.30
N GLY A 15 -18.26 -3.89 26.36
CA GLY A 15 -18.59 -4.87 27.41
C GLY A 15 -17.93 -6.24 27.21
N ARG A 16 -16.97 -6.39 26.29
CA ARG A 16 -16.23 -7.65 26.10
C ARG A 16 -14.88 -7.57 26.78
N LYS A 17 -14.57 -8.56 27.62
CA LYS A 17 -13.25 -8.74 28.22
C LYS A 17 -12.21 -8.72 27.09
N PRO A 18 -11.19 -7.85 27.14
CA PRO A 18 -10.15 -7.84 26.14
C PRO A 18 -9.40 -9.17 26.19
N TYR A 19 -9.23 -9.81 25.03
CA TYR A 19 -8.49 -11.07 24.85
C TYR A 19 -7.00 -10.95 25.21
N PHE A 20 -6.53 -9.71 25.32
CA PHE A 20 -5.21 -9.35 25.81
C PHE A 20 -5.42 -8.28 26.90
N GLY A 21 -5.49 -8.75 28.14
CA GLY A 21 -5.96 -7.99 29.29
C GLY A 21 -4.86 -7.43 30.18
N LYS A 22 -5.24 -7.14 31.43
CA LYS A 22 -4.32 -6.70 32.50
C LYS A 22 -3.34 -7.81 32.87
N ASP A 23 -3.84 -9.05 32.91
CA ASP A 23 -3.08 -10.24 33.29
C ASP A 23 -1.90 -10.48 32.33
N ALA A 24 -2.13 -10.38 31.02
CA ALA A 24 -1.08 -10.47 30.00
C ALA A 24 -0.04 -9.34 30.11
N HIS A 25 -0.46 -8.14 30.52
CA HIS A 25 0.48 -7.04 30.75
C HIS A 25 1.37 -7.31 31.95
N GLU A 26 0.80 -7.80 33.05
CA GLU A 26 1.55 -8.16 34.26
C GLU A 26 2.50 -9.33 34.00
N ALA A 27 2.07 -10.35 33.26
CA ALA A 27 2.90 -11.48 32.82
C ALA A 27 4.13 -11.02 32.02
N ILE A 28 3.95 -10.08 31.08
CA ILE A 28 5.04 -9.54 30.29
C ILE A 28 6.01 -8.72 31.15
N VAL A 29 5.50 -7.93 32.10
CA VAL A 29 6.36 -7.18 33.03
C VAL A 29 7.16 -8.13 33.92
N ARG A 30 6.54 -9.20 34.41
CA ARG A 30 7.23 -10.27 35.15
C ARG A 30 8.32 -10.92 34.31
N TYR A 31 8.01 -11.29 33.06
CA TYR A 31 8.97 -11.90 32.15
C TYR A 31 10.22 -11.04 31.95
N GLN A 32 10.08 -9.70 31.86
CA GLN A 32 11.22 -8.79 31.72
C GLN A 32 12.12 -8.75 32.96
N GLY A 33 11.55 -8.96 34.14
CA GLY A 33 12.27 -8.90 35.42
C GLY A 33 12.89 -10.22 35.88
N LEU A 34 12.67 -11.32 35.14
CA LEU A 34 13.31 -12.60 35.42
C LEU A 34 14.69 -12.65 34.76
N ASP A 35 15.66 -13.28 35.41
CA ASP A 35 16.99 -13.51 34.83
C ASP A 35 17.11 -14.91 34.23
N GLU A 36 16.52 -15.91 34.90
CA GLU A 36 16.60 -17.32 34.52
C GLU A 36 15.74 -17.65 33.28
N ILE A 37 16.32 -18.43 32.36
CA ILE A 37 15.69 -18.82 31.09
C ILE A 37 14.53 -19.79 31.32
N GLU A 38 14.66 -20.72 32.27
CA GLU A 38 13.62 -21.71 32.56
C GLU A 38 12.34 -21.05 33.07
N ASP A 39 12.48 -20.11 33.99
CA ASP A 39 11.33 -19.38 34.55
C ASP A 39 10.71 -18.43 33.52
N LYS A 40 11.52 -17.79 32.66
CA LYS A 40 11.02 -17.06 31.49
C LYS A 40 10.17 -17.95 30.58
N ASN A 41 10.64 -19.16 30.29
CA ASN A 41 9.92 -20.09 29.43
C ASN A 41 8.59 -20.53 30.05
N LYS A 42 8.54 -20.82 31.35
CA LYS A 42 7.29 -21.15 32.05
C LYS A 42 6.27 -20.00 31.95
N VAL A 43 6.67 -18.78 32.30
CA VAL A 43 5.79 -17.59 32.23
C VAL A 43 5.33 -17.34 30.79
N TYR A 44 6.23 -17.52 29.82
CA TYR A 44 5.86 -17.35 28.42
C TYR A 44 4.80 -18.36 27.96
N ILE A 45 5.03 -19.66 28.20
CA ILE A 45 4.16 -20.73 27.73
C ILE A 45 2.77 -20.65 28.40
N GLU A 46 2.74 -20.41 29.70
CA GLU A 46 1.49 -20.48 30.47
C GLU A 46 0.65 -19.22 30.35
N GLU A 47 1.28 -18.04 30.34
CA GLU A 47 0.55 -16.78 30.49
C GLU A 47 0.58 -15.89 29.24
N ILE A 48 1.72 -15.82 28.54
CA ILE A 48 1.92 -14.87 27.42
C ILE A 48 1.49 -15.48 26.09
N LEU A 49 1.88 -16.72 25.83
CA LEU A 49 1.63 -17.44 24.58
C LEU A 49 0.12 -17.56 24.26
N PRO A 50 -0.78 -17.87 25.21
CA PRO A 50 -2.22 -17.89 24.93
C PRO A 50 -2.75 -16.50 24.51
N ALA A 51 -2.25 -15.44 25.15
CA ALA A 51 -2.64 -14.06 24.85
C ALA A 51 -2.14 -13.62 23.45
N PHE A 52 -0.91 -14.01 23.07
CA PHE A 52 -0.36 -13.76 21.74
C PHE A 52 -1.08 -14.53 20.65
N ASN A 53 -1.40 -15.81 20.87
CA ASN A 53 -2.20 -16.59 19.95
C ASN A 53 -3.54 -15.92 19.66
N LYS A 54 -4.26 -15.48 20.70
CA LYS A 54 -5.56 -14.82 20.54
C LYS A 54 -5.44 -13.44 19.89
N LEU A 55 -4.36 -12.70 20.16
CA LEU A 55 -4.06 -11.42 19.50
C LEU A 55 -3.83 -11.63 17.98
N ALA A 56 -2.95 -12.55 17.61
CA ALA A 56 -2.64 -12.85 16.21
C ALA A 56 -3.89 -13.33 15.45
N GLU A 57 -4.63 -14.28 16.04
CA GLU A 57 -5.90 -14.77 15.51
C GLU A 57 -6.89 -13.63 15.21
N ASN A 58 -7.13 -12.76 16.21
CA ASN A 58 -8.07 -11.66 16.06
C ASN A 58 -7.63 -10.66 14.99
N LEU A 59 -6.32 -10.37 14.89
CA LEU A 59 -5.80 -9.48 13.86
C LEU A 59 -5.94 -10.06 12.45
N ILE A 60 -5.67 -11.36 12.29
CA ILE A 60 -5.81 -12.06 11.01
C ILE A 60 -7.26 -12.06 10.55
N PHE A 61 -8.21 -12.39 11.44
CA PHE A 61 -9.64 -12.42 11.10
C PHE A 61 -10.21 -11.02 10.86
N MET A 62 -9.94 -10.05 11.73
CA MET A 62 -10.49 -8.70 11.60
C MET A 62 -10.00 -7.96 10.35
N HIS A 63 -8.77 -8.24 9.91
CA HIS A 63 -8.19 -7.59 8.74
C HIS A 63 -8.23 -8.45 7.47
N GLY A 64 -8.70 -9.70 7.56
CA GLY A 64 -8.85 -10.60 6.41
C GLY A 64 -7.53 -10.98 5.75
N PHE A 65 -6.45 -11.14 6.54
CA PHE A 65 -5.12 -11.44 6.00
C PHE A 65 -5.00 -12.86 5.42
N ALA A 66 -5.81 -13.81 5.91
CA ALA A 66 -5.86 -15.19 5.42
C ALA A 66 -7.30 -15.56 5.03
N LYS A 67 -7.49 -15.97 3.77
CA LYS A 67 -8.78 -16.52 3.27
C LYS A 67 -8.82 -18.04 3.23
N SER A 68 -7.65 -18.68 3.27
CA SER A 68 -7.50 -20.15 3.21
C SER A 68 -7.06 -20.67 4.58
N PRO A 69 -7.62 -21.80 5.06
CA PRO A 69 -7.30 -22.35 6.38
C PRO A 69 -5.82 -22.73 6.53
N ASP A 70 -5.18 -23.28 5.51
CA ASP A 70 -3.76 -23.67 5.59
C ASP A 70 -2.82 -22.47 5.75
N LYS A 71 -3.16 -21.35 5.09
CA LYS A 71 -2.40 -20.09 5.20
C LYS A 71 -2.64 -19.38 6.52
N TYR A 72 -3.77 -19.65 7.16
CA TYR A 72 -4.12 -19.03 8.44
C TYR A 72 -3.22 -19.55 9.56
N GLU A 73 -3.06 -20.88 9.72
CA GLU A 73 -2.27 -21.43 10.83
C GLU A 73 -0.78 -21.09 10.68
N SER A 74 -0.23 -21.21 9.48
CA SER A 74 1.18 -20.82 9.24
C SER A 74 1.41 -19.34 9.53
N LEU A 75 0.54 -18.43 9.04
CA LEU A 75 0.69 -17.00 9.28
C LEU A 75 0.52 -16.62 10.76
N LYS A 76 -0.35 -17.32 11.48
CA LYS A 76 -0.54 -17.15 12.93
C LYS A 76 0.70 -17.59 13.69
N ALA A 77 1.24 -18.77 13.40
CA ALA A 77 2.45 -19.28 14.04
C ALA A 77 3.64 -18.32 13.83
N ASP A 78 3.87 -17.87 12.60
CA ASP A 78 4.94 -16.92 12.28
C ASP A 78 4.78 -15.59 13.03
N CYS A 79 3.56 -15.08 13.14
CA CYS A 79 3.26 -13.83 13.86
C CYS A 79 3.56 -13.98 15.36
N VAL A 80 3.21 -15.13 15.96
CA VAL A 80 3.47 -15.41 17.37
C VAL A 80 4.97 -15.55 17.63
N SER A 81 5.72 -16.22 16.75
CA SER A 81 7.19 -16.30 16.83
C SER A 81 7.83 -14.91 16.78
N PHE A 82 7.38 -14.05 15.86
CA PHE A 82 7.84 -12.67 15.79
C PHE A 82 7.51 -11.86 17.07
N LEU A 83 6.34 -12.10 17.67
CA LEU A 83 5.97 -11.45 18.93
C LEU A 83 6.86 -11.90 20.10
N TYR A 84 7.30 -13.16 20.12
CA TYR A 84 8.28 -13.65 21.08
C TYR A 84 9.64 -12.96 20.91
N GLU A 85 10.16 -12.85 19.69
CA GLU A 85 11.43 -12.17 19.40
C GLU A 85 11.41 -10.69 19.79
N THR A 86 10.27 -10.03 19.61
CA THR A 86 10.10 -8.62 19.97
C THR A 86 9.79 -8.40 21.43
N LEU A 87 9.56 -9.48 22.20
CA LEU A 87 9.18 -9.38 23.59
C LEU A 87 10.26 -8.70 24.43
N GLY A 88 11.54 -9.05 24.25
CA GLY A 88 12.68 -8.42 24.92
C GLY A 88 12.89 -6.94 24.58
N LYS A 89 12.21 -6.41 23.56
CA LYS A 89 12.28 -4.99 23.18
C LYS A 89 11.21 -4.14 23.87
N PHE A 90 10.29 -4.77 24.59
CA PHE A 90 9.23 -4.07 25.30
C PHE A 90 9.73 -3.52 26.63
N ASP A 91 9.57 -2.21 26.83
CA ASP A 91 9.94 -1.51 28.05
C ASP A 91 8.70 -0.93 28.73
N ALA A 92 8.40 -1.40 29.95
CA ALA A 92 7.26 -0.97 30.73
C ALA A 92 7.45 0.42 31.36
N SER A 93 8.70 0.86 31.56
CA SER A 93 9.02 2.16 32.19
C SER A 93 8.56 3.35 31.34
N ARG A 94 8.42 3.16 30.03
CA ARG A 94 7.93 4.18 29.08
C ARG A 94 6.44 4.50 29.21
N GLY A 95 5.72 3.81 30.11
CA GLY A 95 4.28 3.99 30.34
C GLY A 95 3.39 3.46 29.22
N SER A 96 3.95 2.81 28.20
CA SER A 96 3.20 2.16 27.12
C SER A 96 2.63 0.83 27.60
N LYS A 97 1.30 0.68 27.50
CA LYS A 97 0.62 -0.60 27.77
C LYS A 97 1.08 -1.66 26.76
N ALA A 98 1.41 -2.86 27.24
CA ALA A 98 1.85 -3.98 26.41
C ALA A 98 0.88 -4.25 25.24
N PHE A 99 -0.44 -4.24 25.52
CA PHE A 99 -1.46 -4.41 24.48
C PHE A 99 -1.29 -3.44 23.31
N SER A 100 -1.13 -2.14 23.61
CA SER A 100 -1.02 -1.12 22.57
C SER A 100 0.26 -1.30 21.74
N TYR A 101 1.37 -1.65 22.40
CA TYR A 101 2.65 -1.87 21.74
C TYR A 101 2.59 -3.08 20.79
N PHE A 102 2.24 -4.26 21.32
CA PHE A 102 2.24 -5.50 20.54
C PHE A 102 1.15 -5.50 19.47
N ASN A 103 0.01 -4.83 19.69
CA ASN A 103 -1.02 -4.69 18.67
C ASN A 103 -0.54 -3.89 17.45
N VAL A 104 0.20 -2.78 17.68
CA VAL A 104 0.77 -1.98 16.59
C VAL A 104 1.85 -2.77 15.84
N VAL A 105 2.75 -3.42 16.57
CA VAL A 105 3.88 -4.15 16.00
C VAL A 105 3.41 -5.40 15.23
N ALA A 106 2.51 -6.21 15.80
CA ALA A 106 1.88 -7.36 15.13
C ALA A 106 1.17 -6.96 13.85
N LYS A 107 0.35 -5.90 13.91
CA LYS A 107 -0.38 -5.42 12.74
C LYS A 107 0.56 -4.95 11.63
N ASN A 108 1.61 -4.21 11.98
CA ASN A 108 2.60 -3.76 11.00
C ASN A 108 3.32 -4.95 10.35
N TRP A 109 3.70 -5.95 11.15
CA TRP A 109 4.31 -7.18 10.64
C TRP A 109 3.38 -7.93 9.69
N LEU A 110 2.11 -8.14 10.06
CA LEU A 110 1.11 -8.80 9.20
C LEU A 110 0.89 -8.06 7.87
N ILE A 111 0.87 -6.72 7.89
CA ILE A 111 0.78 -5.90 6.67
C ILE A 111 2.00 -6.12 5.78
N ILE A 112 3.20 -6.13 6.35
CA ILE A 112 4.45 -6.35 5.60
C ILE A 112 4.46 -7.75 5.00
N GLN A 113 4.12 -8.77 5.79
CA GLN A 113 4.10 -10.16 5.34
C GLN A 113 3.07 -10.38 4.23
N SER A 114 1.87 -9.79 4.35
CA SER A 114 0.86 -9.81 3.30
C SER A 114 1.37 -9.15 2.00
N LYS A 115 2.04 -7.99 2.09
CA LYS A 115 2.64 -7.34 0.92
C LYS A 115 3.74 -8.18 0.28
N LYS A 116 4.60 -8.84 1.08
CA LYS A 116 5.63 -9.76 0.59
C LYS A 116 4.99 -10.94 -0.16
N ALA A 117 3.96 -11.55 0.39
CA ALA A 117 3.25 -12.65 -0.23
C ALA A 117 2.59 -12.24 -1.57
N THR A 118 1.96 -11.06 -1.63
CA THR A 118 1.41 -10.52 -2.88
C THR A 118 2.50 -10.26 -3.91
N LYS A 119 3.62 -9.64 -3.51
CA LYS A 119 4.77 -9.37 -4.40
C LYS A 119 5.45 -10.65 -4.90
N HIS A 120 5.52 -11.68 -4.05
CA HIS A 120 6.05 -12.98 -4.45
C HIS A 120 5.13 -13.62 -5.49
N ARG A 121 3.81 -13.62 -5.25
CA ARG A 121 2.82 -14.15 -6.20
C ARG A 121 2.84 -13.43 -7.55
N SER A 122 3.02 -12.12 -7.57
CA SER A 122 3.11 -11.38 -8.84
C SER A 122 4.41 -11.64 -9.61
N ARG A 123 5.45 -12.17 -8.95
CA ARG A 123 6.74 -12.50 -9.58
C ARG A 123 6.84 -13.97 -9.97
N VAL A 124 6.25 -14.84 -9.16
CA VAL A 124 6.21 -16.28 -9.37
C VAL A 124 4.85 -16.59 -9.96
N VAL A 125 4.70 -16.27 -11.24
CA VAL A 125 3.62 -16.82 -12.06
C VAL A 125 4.11 -18.16 -12.57
N SER A 126 3.49 -19.25 -12.12
CA SER A 126 3.78 -20.57 -12.68
C SER A 126 3.28 -20.60 -14.11
N LEU A 127 4.16 -20.82 -15.08
CA LEU A 127 3.77 -21.05 -16.48
C LEU A 127 2.94 -22.33 -16.64
N ASP A 128 3.03 -23.23 -15.66
CA ASP A 128 2.37 -24.54 -15.62
C ASP A 128 0.91 -24.48 -15.11
N ASP A 129 0.50 -23.35 -14.51
CA ASP A 129 -0.85 -23.16 -13.94
C ASP A 129 -1.63 -22.10 -14.75
N THR A 130 -1.99 -22.46 -15.98
CA THR A 130 -2.71 -21.60 -16.94
C THR A 130 -4.10 -21.14 -16.47
N ASP A 131 -4.69 -21.85 -15.49
CA ASP A 131 -5.98 -21.51 -14.90
C ASP A 131 -5.88 -20.35 -13.90
N SER A 132 -4.72 -20.18 -13.27
CA SER A 132 -4.45 -19.07 -12.33
C SER A 132 -4.21 -17.72 -13.01
N LEU A 133 -3.96 -17.73 -14.33
CA LEU A 133 -3.69 -16.54 -15.13
C LEU A 133 -4.97 -15.75 -15.39
N SER A 134 -4.89 -14.43 -15.33
CA SER A 134 -5.99 -13.60 -15.82
C SER A 134 -6.09 -13.67 -17.36
N ALA A 135 -7.24 -13.31 -17.93
CA ALA A 135 -7.40 -13.24 -19.39
C ALA A 135 -6.37 -12.30 -20.04
N SER A 136 -5.97 -11.24 -19.33
CA SER A 136 -4.92 -10.31 -19.76
C SER A 136 -3.53 -10.96 -19.74
N ASP A 137 -3.23 -11.78 -18.73
CA ASP A 137 -1.92 -12.46 -18.64
C ASP A 137 -1.79 -13.52 -19.74
N ARG A 138 -2.87 -14.25 -20.03
CA ARG A 138 -2.92 -15.21 -21.14
C ARG A 138 -2.67 -14.54 -22.50
N ALA A 139 -3.37 -13.44 -22.76
CA ALA A 139 -3.17 -12.66 -23.99
C ALA A 139 -1.74 -12.10 -24.10
N MET A 140 -1.14 -11.66 -22.99
CA MET A 140 0.23 -11.14 -22.97
C MET A 140 1.27 -12.25 -23.22
N ILE A 141 1.06 -13.46 -22.69
CA ILE A 141 1.92 -14.63 -22.95
C ILE A 141 1.77 -15.09 -24.42
N GLU A 142 0.55 -15.19 -24.91
CA GLU A 142 0.26 -15.62 -26.29
C GLU A 142 0.81 -14.62 -27.33
N SER A 143 0.76 -13.32 -27.01
CA SER A 143 1.34 -12.26 -27.85
C SER A 143 2.82 -11.99 -27.59
N TYR A 144 3.45 -12.60 -26.59
CA TYR A 144 4.85 -12.34 -26.21
C TYR A 144 5.83 -12.62 -27.36
N SER A 145 5.52 -13.60 -28.21
CA SER A 145 6.34 -13.98 -29.37
C SER A 145 5.79 -13.44 -30.70
N ILE A 146 4.71 -12.67 -30.69
CA ILE A 146 4.11 -12.10 -31.88
C ILE A 146 4.56 -10.65 -31.97
N VAL A 147 5.40 -10.34 -32.98
CA VAL A 147 5.68 -8.94 -33.32
C VAL A 147 4.35 -8.30 -33.70
N PRO A 148 3.88 -7.27 -32.97
CA PRO A 148 2.63 -6.62 -33.31
C PRO A 148 2.71 -6.12 -34.76
N PRO A 149 1.61 -6.21 -35.54
CA PRO A 149 1.58 -5.68 -36.89
C PRO A 149 2.18 -4.26 -36.96
N PRO A 150 2.97 -3.94 -37.99
CA PRO A 150 3.60 -2.62 -38.13
C PRO A 150 2.62 -1.46 -37.99
N GLU A 151 1.40 -1.64 -38.48
CA GLU A 151 0.28 -0.70 -38.36
C GLU A 151 -0.06 -0.37 -36.91
N ILE A 152 -0.14 -1.36 -36.02
CA ILE A 152 -0.44 -1.14 -34.59
C ILE A 152 0.71 -0.40 -33.90
N THR A 153 1.95 -0.69 -34.29
CA THR A 153 3.14 -0.02 -33.73
C THR A 153 3.24 1.43 -34.20
N MET A 154 2.95 1.69 -35.47
CA MET A 154 2.87 3.05 -36.03
C MET A 154 1.75 3.86 -35.36
N LEU A 155 0.56 3.28 -35.22
CA LEU A 155 -0.60 3.92 -34.59
C LEU A 155 -0.35 4.26 -33.12
N LYS A 156 0.30 3.36 -32.35
CA LYS A 156 0.71 3.65 -30.97
C LYS A 156 1.69 4.82 -30.89
N LYS A 157 2.65 4.88 -31.82
CA LYS A 157 3.63 5.96 -31.87
C LYS A 157 2.96 7.29 -32.20
N GLU A 158 2.08 7.32 -33.19
CA GLU A 158 1.30 8.49 -33.57
C GLU A 158 0.45 9.00 -32.39
N CYS A 159 -0.23 8.10 -31.69
CA CYS A 159 -1.02 8.45 -30.50
C CYS A 159 -0.15 9.06 -29.38
N MET A 160 1.04 8.49 -29.14
CA MET A 160 1.97 9.03 -28.15
C MET A 160 2.51 10.40 -28.57
N ASP A 161 2.81 10.60 -29.86
CA ASP A 161 3.28 11.87 -30.40
C ASP A 161 2.20 12.97 -30.27
N GLU A 162 0.94 12.65 -30.56
CA GLU A 162 -0.21 13.54 -30.35
C GLU A 162 -0.41 13.89 -28.87
N LEU A 163 -0.28 12.91 -27.98
CA LEU A 163 -0.37 13.12 -26.54
C LEU A 163 0.74 14.07 -26.04
N PHE A 164 1.98 13.90 -26.52
CA PHE A 164 3.08 14.82 -26.19
C PHE A 164 2.85 16.21 -26.77
N ALA A 165 2.30 16.34 -27.98
CA ALA A 165 1.95 17.62 -28.58
C ALA A 165 0.90 18.35 -27.73
N LEU A 166 -0.15 17.64 -27.29
CA LEU A 166 -1.16 18.18 -26.37
C LEU A 166 -0.53 18.66 -25.06
N MET A 167 0.31 17.85 -24.42
CA MET A 167 0.96 18.23 -23.15
C MET A 167 1.84 19.48 -23.31
N LYS A 168 2.56 19.60 -24.44
CA LYS A 168 3.34 20.79 -24.78
C LYS A 168 2.45 22.02 -25.00
N GLU A 169 1.29 21.87 -25.65
CA GLU A 169 0.33 22.97 -25.80
C GLU A 169 -0.30 23.38 -24.47
N ILE A 170 -0.59 22.44 -23.57
CA ILE A 170 -1.06 22.77 -22.22
C ILE A 170 0.03 23.58 -21.51
N ARG A 171 1.29 23.14 -21.59
CA ARG A 171 2.42 23.83 -20.96
C ARG A 171 2.53 25.30 -21.38
N THR A 172 2.32 25.63 -22.66
CA THR A 172 2.40 27.03 -23.13
C THR A 172 1.27 27.94 -22.60
N ARG A 173 0.17 27.35 -22.13
CA ARG A 173 -0.97 28.09 -21.54
C ARG A 173 -0.80 28.35 -20.04
N LEU A 174 0.13 27.66 -19.39
CA LEU A 174 0.37 27.78 -17.95
C LEU A 174 1.34 28.93 -17.65
N LYS A 175 1.06 29.66 -16.57
CA LYS A 175 1.89 30.81 -16.12
C LYS A 175 2.46 30.63 -14.72
N SER A 176 1.84 29.78 -13.88
CA SER A 176 2.32 29.54 -12.53
C SER A 176 3.50 28.57 -12.54
N GLU A 177 4.56 28.89 -11.81
CA GLU A 177 5.72 28.00 -11.62
C GLU A 177 5.31 26.61 -11.11
N ASN A 178 4.33 26.54 -10.20
CA ASN A 178 3.82 25.26 -9.70
C ASN A 178 3.10 24.45 -10.77
N GLU A 179 2.38 25.12 -11.68
CA GLU A 179 1.69 24.44 -12.78
C GLU A 179 2.69 23.94 -13.82
N ILE A 180 3.70 24.76 -14.14
CA ILE A 180 4.80 24.43 -15.05
C ILE A 180 5.59 23.23 -14.51
N ALA A 181 6.00 23.27 -13.24
CA ALA A 181 6.70 22.16 -12.60
C ALA A 181 5.88 20.86 -12.60
N CYS A 182 4.55 20.97 -12.42
CA CYS A 182 3.66 19.81 -12.46
C CYS A 182 3.54 19.22 -13.88
N ILE A 183 3.36 20.03 -14.92
CA ILE A 183 3.25 19.50 -16.29
C ILE A 183 4.60 18.96 -16.79
N ASP A 184 5.72 19.58 -16.41
CA ASP A 184 7.06 19.12 -16.77
C ASP A 184 7.37 17.76 -16.12
N ALA A 185 6.92 17.56 -14.87
CA ALA A 185 6.96 16.26 -14.21
C ALA A 185 6.09 15.21 -14.90
N ILE A 186 4.89 15.57 -15.37
CA ILE A 186 4.01 14.66 -16.11
C ILE A 186 4.66 14.26 -17.45
N ILE A 187 5.18 15.22 -18.22
CA ILE A 187 5.86 14.94 -19.50
C ILE A 187 7.04 14.01 -19.25
N THR A 188 7.88 14.30 -18.25
CA THR A 188 9.05 13.48 -17.90
C THR A 188 8.66 12.06 -17.50
N LEU A 189 7.56 11.90 -16.77
CA LEU A 189 7.04 10.59 -16.38
C LEU A 189 6.60 9.77 -17.62
N PHE A 190 5.89 10.39 -18.56
CA PHE A 190 5.46 9.73 -19.79
C PHE A 190 6.64 9.38 -20.71
N THR A 191 7.70 10.21 -20.76
CA THR A 191 8.91 9.90 -21.55
C THR A 191 9.66 8.69 -21.02
N LYS A 192 9.62 8.44 -19.71
CA LYS A 192 10.33 7.33 -19.05
C LYS A 192 9.42 6.17 -18.70
N ILE A 193 8.20 6.12 -19.26
CA ILE A 193 7.16 5.19 -18.80
C ILE A 193 7.57 3.72 -18.98
N ASP A 194 8.33 3.43 -20.05
CA ASP A 194 8.84 2.08 -20.35
C ASP A 194 9.95 1.64 -19.38
N ASP A 195 10.62 2.59 -18.71
CA ASP A 195 11.67 2.33 -17.72
C ASP A 195 11.12 2.18 -16.28
N LEU A 196 9.80 2.33 -16.08
CA LEU A 196 9.19 2.33 -14.74
C LEU A 196 8.67 0.95 -14.34
N ASP A 197 9.31 0.36 -13.33
CA ASP A 197 8.90 -0.91 -12.70
C ASP A 197 7.51 -0.89 -12.04
N LEU A 198 6.97 0.28 -11.68
CA LEU A 198 5.76 0.39 -10.84
C LEU A 198 4.81 1.52 -11.26
N LEU A 199 3.81 1.19 -12.08
CA LEU A 199 2.84 2.16 -12.61
C LEU A 199 1.50 2.25 -11.84
N ASN A 200 1.45 1.81 -10.59
CA ASN A 200 0.20 1.93 -9.81
C ASN A 200 -0.09 3.39 -9.42
N LYS A 201 -1.37 3.72 -9.21
CA LYS A 201 -1.85 5.09 -8.90
C LYS A 201 -1.09 5.78 -7.75
N ARG A 202 -0.63 5.02 -6.75
CA ARG A 202 0.14 5.60 -5.63
C ARG A 202 1.58 5.90 -6.03
N ALA A 203 2.22 5.00 -6.78
CA ALA A 203 3.57 5.16 -7.28
C ALA A 203 3.68 6.34 -8.25
N VAL A 204 2.75 6.43 -9.22
CA VAL A 204 2.66 7.58 -10.14
C VAL A 204 2.56 8.90 -9.39
N PHE A 205 1.75 8.96 -8.32
CA PHE A 205 1.64 10.17 -7.50
C PHE A 205 2.94 10.51 -6.76
N VAL A 206 3.69 9.51 -6.28
CA VAL A 206 5.01 9.71 -5.66
C VAL A 206 6.01 10.23 -6.68
N TYR A 207 6.06 9.63 -7.88
CA TYR A 207 6.95 10.09 -8.95
C TYR A 207 6.67 11.53 -9.36
N MET A 208 5.39 11.90 -9.54
CA MET A 208 5.03 13.29 -9.85
C MET A 208 5.45 14.25 -8.74
N ARG A 209 5.30 13.86 -7.47
CA ARG A 209 5.71 14.68 -6.33
C ARG A 209 7.23 14.87 -6.30
N ASP A 210 7.98 13.81 -6.54
CA ASP A 210 9.45 13.82 -6.47
C ASP A 210 10.05 14.58 -7.67
N LEU A 211 9.48 14.43 -8.86
CA LEU A 211 9.90 15.16 -10.07
C LEU A 211 9.56 16.65 -10.03
N SER A 212 8.41 17.02 -9.47
CA SER A 212 7.97 18.43 -9.42
C SER A 212 8.43 19.19 -8.17
N ASN A 213 8.91 18.50 -7.14
CA ASN A 213 9.20 19.05 -5.81
C ASN A 213 8.01 19.79 -5.15
N LEU A 214 6.78 19.48 -5.57
CA LEU A 214 5.56 20.11 -5.04
C LEU A 214 5.01 19.34 -3.84
N ASN A 215 4.41 20.07 -2.89
CA ASN A 215 3.66 19.42 -1.82
C ASN A 215 2.29 18.89 -2.34
N PRO A 216 1.63 17.94 -1.64
CA PRO A 216 0.39 17.32 -2.12
C PRO A 216 -0.75 18.30 -2.42
N LYS A 217 -0.80 19.44 -1.70
CA LYS A 217 -1.82 20.47 -1.90
C LYS A 217 -1.55 21.25 -3.19
N GLN A 218 -0.31 21.69 -3.41
CA GLN A 218 0.13 22.37 -4.62
C GLN A 218 -0.09 21.49 -5.85
N LEU A 219 0.31 20.21 -5.77
CA LEU A 219 0.13 19.25 -6.85
C LEU A 219 -1.35 19.05 -7.20
N SER A 220 -2.23 18.97 -6.20
CA SER A 220 -3.68 18.86 -6.41
C SER A 220 -4.28 20.07 -7.14
N VAL A 221 -3.83 21.28 -6.80
CA VAL A 221 -4.27 22.53 -7.45
C VAL A 221 -3.75 22.60 -8.88
N ALA A 222 -2.45 22.35 -9.09
CA ALA A 222 -1.82 22.35 -10.40
C ALA A 222 -2.46 21.33 -11.35
N MET A 223 -2.68 20.09 -10.90
CA MET A 223 -3.39 19.06 -11.67
C MET A 223 -4.81 19.46 -12.06
N SER A 224 -5.52 20.20 -11.18
CA SER A 224 -6.88 20.64 -11.46
C SER A 224 -6.91 21.68 -12.58
N SER A 225 -5.92 22.57 -12.61
CA SER A 225 -5.72 23.56 -13.67
C SER A 225 -5.36 22.90 -15.00
N ILE A 226 -4.37 21.99 -14.98
CA ILE A 226 -3.95 21.19 -16.15
C ILE A 226 -5.15 20.42 -16.74
N ARG A 227 -5.97 19.78 -15.89
CA ARG A 227 -7.16 19.04 -16.33
C ARG A 227 -8.21 19.95 -16.99
N LYS A 228 -8.28 21.22 -16.61
CA LYS A 228 -9.16 22.19 -17.28
C LYS A 228 -8.67 22.45 -18.71
N HIS A 229 -7.40 22.78 -18.88
CA HIS A 229 -6.80 22.99 -20.20
C HIS A 229 -6.88 21.75 -21.10
N TYR A 230 -6.64 20.56 -20.53
CA TYR A 230 -6.84 19.28 -21.22
C TYR A 230 -8.26 19.14 -21.78
N ARG A 231 -9.29 19.34 -20.94
CA ARG A 231 -10.68 19.22 -21.37
C ARG A 231 -11.06 20.25 -22.43
N ASP A 232 -10.54 21.47 -22.32
CA ASP A 232 -10.82 22.53 -23.29
C ASP A 232 -10.19 22.22 -24.66
N LEU A 233 -8.99 21.62 -24.68
CA LEU A 233 -8.31 21.21 -25.92
C LEU A 233 -8.97 20.01 -26.60
N VAL A 234 -9.35 19.00 -25.82
CA VAL A 234 -10.04 17.80 -26.34
C VAL A 234 -11.43 18.15 -26.85
N LYS A 235 -12.17 19.04 -26.17
CA LYS A 235 -13.51 19.47 -26.61
C LYS A 235 -13.52 20.28 -27.91
N ASN A 236 -12.41 20.93 -28.25
CA ASN A 236 -12.29 21.69 -29.48
C ASN A 236 -11.82 20.81 -30.66
N GLU A 237 -11.86 19.47 -30.51
CA GLU A 237 -11.48 18.46 -31.51
C GLU A 237 -10.07 18.64 -32.11
N LYS A 238 -9.22 19.42 -31.45
CA LYS A 238 -7.86 19.69 -31.92
C LYS A 238 -6.92 18.48 -31.75
N TYR A 239 -7.30 17.57 -30.85
CA TYR A 239 -6.58 16.33 -30.55
C TYR A 239 -7.60 15.23 -30.25
N ASP A 240 -7.54 14.12 -30.97
CA ASP A 240 -8.47 12.99 -30.81
C ASP A 240 -7.78 11.79 -30.15
N ILE A 241 -7.61 11.88 -28.83
CA ILE A 241 -6.75 10.97 -28.07
C ILE A 241 -7.51 9.70 -27.60
N PHE A 242 -8.83 9.61 -27.83
CA PHE A 242 -9.70 8.61 -27.17
C PHE A 242 -10.70 7.87 -28.07
N LEU A 243 -10.43 7.70 -29.37
CA LEU A 243 -11.29 6.86 -30.23
C LEU A 243 -11.25 5.35 -29.94
N TRP A 244 -10.44 4.86 -28.99
CA TRP A 244 -10.24 3.43 -28.77
C TRP A 244 -10.19 2.99 -27.30
N SER A 245 -10.98 3.60 -26.40
CA SER A 245 -11.27 3.03 -25.08
C SER A 245 -12.57 2.24 -25.05
#